data_AF-A0A2S4PWL2-F1
#
_entry.id   AF-A0A2S4PWL2-F1
#
_cell.length_a   1.000
_cell.length_b   1.000
_cell.length_c   1.000
_cell.angle_alpha   90.00
_cell.angle_beta   90.00
_cell.angle_gamma   90.00
#
_symmetry.space_group_name_H-M   'P 1'
#
loop_
_entity.id
_entity.type
_entity.pdbx_description
1 polymer ?
#
loop_
_entity_poly.entity_id
_entity_poly.type
_entity_poly.pdbx_seq_one_letter_code
_entity_poly.pdbx_strand_id
1 'polypeptide(L)'
;MQVNLPMPIDIVTDRDLALISALKDVFPTTNNLLCVSHVNKNVLAKYKPFFETKEDWEEFYAAWRKLGLNGRPIKGVQYLKSGLAILPADANQDAQILEKAPEITAALGCKVEKAEK
;
A
#
# COMPACT_ATOMS: atom_id res chain seq x y z
N MET A 1 14.71 -1.02 -21.98
CA MET A 1 14.66 -2.46 -21.68
C MET A 1 13.32 -2.71 -21.01
N GLN A 2 12.42 -3.48 -21.64
CA GLN A 2 11.09 -3.71 -21.09
C GLN A 2 11.19 -4.85 -20.08
N VAL A 3 11.08 -4.51 -18.80
CA VAL A 3 11.08 -5.49 -17.73
C VAL A 3 9.76 -6.25 -17.82
N ASN A 4 9.79 -7.48 -18.32
CA ASN A 4 8.59 -8.30 -18.41
C ASN A 4 8.24 -8.77 -16.99
N LEU A 5 7.42 -7.98 -16.29
CA LEU A 5 6.86 -8.34 -14.99
C LEU A 5 5.48 -8.96 -15.17
N PRO A 6 5.14 -9.99 -14.39
CA PRO A 6 3.78 -10.48 -14.35
C PRO A 6 2.81 -9.37 -13.91
N MET A 7 1.63 -9.36 -14.50
CA MET A 7 0.54 -8.44 -14.12
C MET A 7 0.24 -8.58 -12.62
N PRO A 8 0.20 -7.48 -11.85
CA PRO A 8 -0.15 -7.54 -10.44
C PRO A 8 -1.62 -7.94 -10.29
N ILE A 9 -1.92 -8.85 -9.36
CA ILE A 9 -3.30 -9.25 -9.05
C ILE A 9 -3.98 -8.16 -8.23
N ASP A 10 -3.26 -7.64 -7.24
CA ASP A 10 -3.72 -6.58 -6.35
C ASP A 10 -2.68 -5.46 -6.28
N ILE A 11 -3.17 -4.22 -6.26
CA ILE A 11 -2.38 -3.02 -6.03
C ILE A 11 -2.96 -2.29 -4.82
N VAL A 12 -2.12 -1.98 -3.84
CA VAL A 12 -2.53 -1.26 -2.64
C VAL A 12 -2.11 0.22 -2.75
N THR A 13 -3.05 1.15 -2.61
CA THR A 13 -2.83 2.60 -2.72
C THR A 13 -3.37 3.36 -1.51
N ASP A 14 -2.92 4.59 -1.30
CA ASP A 14 -3.37 5.48 -0.22
C ASP A 14 -4.59 6.36 -0.59
N ARG A 15 -5.44 5.88 -1.51
CA ARG A 15 -6.60 6.61 -2.07
C ARG A 15 -6.22 7.85 -2.89
N ASP A 16 -5.04 7.89 -3.47
CA ASP A 16 -4.71 8.89 -4.49
C ASP A 16 -5.61 8.67 -5.72
N LEU A 17 -6.48 9.64 -6.03
CA LEU A 17 -7.45 9.55 -7.12
C LEU A 17 -6.78 9.57 -8.50
N ALA A 18 -5.68 10.30 -8.66
CA ALA A 18 -4.94 10.34 -9.92
C ALA A 18 -4.27 9.00 -10.17
N LEU A 19 -3.68 8.40 -9.13
CA LEU A 19 -3.11 7.06 -9.19
C LEU A 19 -4.19 6.00 -9.48
N ILE A 20 -5.31 6.03 -8.77
CA ILE A 20 -6.43 5.11 -9.02
C ILE A 20 -6.93 5.24 -10.47
N SER A 21 -6.98 6.46 -11.01
CA SER A 21 -7.37 6.67 -12.42
C SER A 21 -6.33 6.07 -13.38
N ALA A 22 -5.05 6.36 -13.18
CA ALA A 22 -3.98 5.83 -14.04
C ALA A 22 -3.91 4.30 -13.99
N LEU A 23 -4.17 3.70 -12.83
CA LEU A 23 -4.20 2.25 -12.68
C LEU A 23 -5.32 1.58 -13.49
N LYS A 24 -6.45 2.25 -13.74
CA LYS A 24 -7.50 1.71 -14.61
C LYS A 24 -7.06 1.61 -16.06
N ASP A 25 -6.20 2.53 -16.51
CA ASP A 25 -5.70 2.56 -17.88
C ASP A 25 -4.52 1.59 -18.07
N VAL A 26 -3.61 1.53 -17.08
CA VAL A 26 -2.39 0.72 -17.16
C VAL A 26 -2.63 -0.73 -16.73
N PHE A 27 -3.50 -0.96 -15.74
CA PHE A 27 -3.76 -2.26 -15.12
C PHE A 27 -5.26 -2.53 -14.93
N PRO A 28 -6.05 -2.61 -16.03
CA PRO A 28 -7.52 -2.67 -15.95
C PRO A 28 -8.06 -3.93 -15.25
N THR A 29 -7.27 -5.01 -15.20
CA THR A 29 -7.66 -6.29 -14.58
C THR A 29 -7.15 -6.44 -13.13
N THR A 30 -6.45 -5.44 -12.60
CA THR A 30 -5.86 -5.49 -11.27
C THR A 30 -6.81 -4.89 -10.23
N ASN A 31 -6.97 -5.56 -9.09
CA ASN A 31 -7.77 -5.00 -8.01
C ASN A 31 -7.04 -3.84 -7.35
N ASN A 32 -7.76 -2.74 -7.10
CA ASN A 32 -7.22 -1.61 -6.34
C ASN A 32 -7.72 -1.68 -4.89
N LEU A 33 -6.80 -1.86 -3.96
CA LEU A 33 -7.05 -1.96 -2.53
C LEU A 33 -6.56 -0.70 -1.80
N LEU A 34 -7.18 -0.38 -0.67
CA LEU A 34 -6.73 0.71 0.18
C LEU A 34 -5.66 0.25 1.17
N CYS A 35 -4.60 1.04 1.31
CA CYS A 35 -3.55 0.82 2.29
C CYS A 35 -4.04 1.20 3.68
N VAL A 36 -4.37 0.19 4.48
CA VAL A 36 -4.78 0.33 5.88
C VAL A 36 -3.78 1.16 6.69
N SER A 37 -2.48 0.95 6.47
CA SER A 37 -1.43 1.69 7.16
C SER A 37 -1.49 3.19 6.85
N HIS A 38 -1.67 3.58 5.58
CA HIS A 38 -1.83 4.98 5.19
C HIS A 38 -3.15 5.56 5.69
N VAL A 39 -4.24 4.80 5.66
CA VAL A 39 -5.51 5.25 6.25
C VAL A 39 -5.33 5.53 7.76
N ASN A 40 -4.66 4.63 8.49
CA ASN A 40 -4.38 4.82 9.91
C ASN A 40 -3.48 6.04 10.16
N LYS A 41 -2.42 6.24 9.36
CA LYS A 41 -1.57 7.45 9.42
C LYS A 41 -2.38 8.73 9.17
N ASN A 42 -3.30 8.70 8.20
CA ASN A 42 -4.17 9.83 7.90
C ASN A 42 -5.15 10.12 9.04
N VAL A 43 -5.71 9.09 9.68
CA VAL A 43 -6.55 9.25 10.87
C VAL A 43 -5.74 9.83 12.02
N LEU A 44 -4.54 9.32 12.28
CA LEU A 44 -3.64 9.87 13.29
C LEU A 44 -3.29 11.33 13.04
N ALA A 45 -3.01 11.72 11.79
CA ALA A 45 -2.61 13.09 11.47
C ALA A 45 -3.78 14.08 11.49
N LYS A 46 -4.95 13.67 10.98
CA LYS A 46 -6.10 14.57 10.82
C LYS A 46 -7.07 14.54 11.99
N TYR A 47 -7.29 13.39 12.61
CA TYR A 47 -8.34 13.23 13.62
C TYR A 47 -7.81 13.41 15.04
N LYS A 48 -6.58 12.99 15.34
CA LYS A 48 -5.98 13.13 16.67
C LYS A 48 -6.03 14.56 17.25
N PRO A 49 -5.80 15.64 16.47
CA PRO A 49 -5.88 17.00 17.00
C PRO A 49 -7.26 17.46 17.46
N PHE A 50 -8.34 16.75 17.09
CA PHE A 50 -9.71 17.11 17.51
C PHE A 50 -10.11 16.55 18.88
N PHE A 51 -9.25 15.75 19.51
CA PHE A 51 -9.50 15.20 20.84
C PHE A 51 -8.78 16.02 21.90
N GLU A 52 -9.55 16.53 22.87
CA GLU A 52 -9.02 17.35 23.96
C GLU A 52 -8.27 16.50 25.00
N THR A 53 -8.75 15.27 25.24
CA THR A 53 -8.16 14.34 26.20
C THR A 53 -7.53 13.14 25.50
N LYS A 54 -6.56 12.54 26.20
CA LYS A 54 -5.92 11.31 25.73
C LYS A 54 -6.91 10.14 25.77
N GLU A 55 -7.75 10.11 26.80
CA GLU A 55 -8.74 9.07 27.03
C GLU A 55 -9.77 9.00 25.89
N ASP A 56 -10.31 10.14 25.46
CA ASP A 56 -11.26 10.21 24.33
C ASP A 56 -10.61 9.75 23.02
N TRP A 57 -9.35 10.15 22.80
CA TRP A 57 -8.57 9.69 21.65
C TRP A 57 -8.36 8.17 21.66
N GLU A 58 -7.95 7.60 22.80
CA GLU A 58 -7.69 6.17 22.91
C GLU A 58 -8.98 5.34 22.77
N GLU A 59 -10.11 5.82 23.28
CA GLU A 59 -11.42 5.17 23.08
C GLU A 59 -11.81 5.18 21.60
N PHE A 60 -11.73 6.34 20.95
CA PHE A 60 -11.96 6.46 19.51
C PHE A 60 -11.03 5.54 18.71
N TYR A 61 -9.73 5.57 18.99
CA TYR A 61 -8.75 4.83 18.22
C TYR A 61 -8.87 3.31 18.45
N ALA A 62 -9.29 2.88 19.65
CA ALA A 62 -9.64 1.50 19.92
C ALA A 62 -10.87 1.05 19.12
N ALA A 63 -11.91 1.88 19.03
CA ALA A 63 -13.09 1.61 18.19
C ALA A 63 -12.70 1.58 16.69
N TRP A 64 -11.91 2.55 16.24
CA TRP A 64 -11.37 2.63 14.89
C TRP A 64 -10.59 1.36 14.49
N ARG A 65 -9.71 0.86 15.36
CA ARG A 65 -8.93 -0.36 15.12
C ARG A 65 -9.81 -1.62 15.06
N LYS A 66 -10.94 -1.64 15.78
CA LYS A 66 -11.93 -2.74 15.77
C LYS A 66 -12.77 -2.79 14.50
N LEU A 67 -12.94 -1.67 13.77
CA LEU A 67 -13.66 -1.61 12.48
C LEU A 67 -12.98 -2.39 11.33
N GLY A 68 -11.95 -3.20 11.63
CA GLY A 68 -11.56 -4.29 10.75
C GLY A 68 -10.60 -3.91 9.62
N LEU A 69 -10.09 -2.68 9.59
CA LEU A 69 -9.00 -2.35 8.67
C LEU A 69 -7.73 -3.14 8.99
N ASN A 70 -7.53 -3.61 10.23
CA ASN A 70 -6.40 -4.48 10.60
C ASN A 70 -6.61 -5.98 10.23
N GLY A 71 -7.65 -6.29 9.43
CA GLY A 71 -8.03 -7.65 9.05
C GLY A 71 -7.10 -8.26 8.00
N ARG A 72 -6.12 -9.04 8.49
CA ARG A 72 -5.03 -9.78 7.79
C ARG A 72 -3.73 -8.99 7.63
N PRO A 73 -2.61 -9.44 8.23
CA PRO A 73 -1.28 -8.99 7.85
C PRO A 73 -1.09 -9.31 6.37
N ILE A 74 -0.94 -8.28 5.56
CA ILE A 74 -0.59 -8.45 4.16
C ILE A 74 0.85 -8.97 4.13
N LYS A 75 1.03 -10.26 3.81
CA LYS A 75 2.33 -10.97 3.97
C LYS A 75 3.40 -10.65 2.92
N GLY A 76 3.09 -9.82 1.94
CA GLY A 76 4.05 -9.41 0.92
C GLY A 76 3.68 -8.04 0.41
N VAL A 77 4.16 -6.99 1.06
CA VAL A 77 4.03 -5.64 0.53
C VAL A 77 5.40 -5.25 0.03
N GLN A 78 5.53 -4.78 -1.21
CA GLN A 78 6.75 -4.11 -1.64
C GLN A 78 6.45 -2.64 -1.79
N TYR A 79 7.12 -1.81 -0.99
CA TYR A 79 6.89 -0.37 -0.95
C TYR A 79 7.65 0.30 -2.08
N LEU A 80 6.94 1.11 -2.86
CA LEU A 80 7.52 2.17 -3.67
C LEU A 80 7.37 3.47 -2.88
N LYS A 81 8.44 4.28 -2.82
CA LYS A 81 8.44 5.60 -2.14
C LYS A 81 7.33 6.57 -2.61
N SER A 82 6.60 6.24 -3.67
CA SER A 82 5.42 6.95 -4.18
C SER A 82 4.07 6.48 -3.62
N GLY A 83 4.03 5.61 -2.61
CA GLY A 83 2.76 5.15 -1.99
C GLY A 83 2.10 3.96 -2.69
N LEU A 84 2.77 3.39 -3.71
CA LEU A 84 2.34 2.18 -4.40
C LEU A 84 2.91 0.94 -3.71
N ALA A 85 2.04 0.00 -3.37
CA ALA A 85 2.41 -1.28 -2.80
C ALA A 85 2.03 -2.43 -3.75
N ILE A 86 3.03 -3.19 -4.22
CA ILE A 86 2.79 -4.38 -5.06
C ILE A 86 2.62 -5.57 -4.14
N LEU A 87 1.51 -6.27 -4.34
CA LEU A 87 1.21 -7.55 -3.71
C LEU A 87 1.63 -8.70 -4.63
N PRO A 88 2.70 -9.42 -4.29
CA PRO A 88 3.05 -10.64 -4.99
C PRO A 88 2.02 -11.74 -4.68
N ALA A 89 1.66 -12.52 -5.70
CA ALA A 89 0.73 -13.64 -5.58
C ALA A 89 1.32 -14.80 -4.79
N ASP A 90 2.65 -14.96 -4.84
CA ASP A 90 3.40 -15.99 -4.13
C ASP A 90 4.87 -15.59 -3.93
N ALA A 91 5.58 -16.38 -3.11
CA ALA A 91 6.99 -16.15 -2.77
C ALA A 91 7.95 -16.20 -3.97
N ASN A 92 7.57 -16.84 -5.08
CA ASN A 92 8.35 -16.85 -6.31
C ASN A 92 8.22 -15.51 -7.03
N GLN A 93 7.01 -14.94 -7.06
CA GLN A 93 6.78 -13.59 -7.57
C GLN A 93 7.45 -12.53 -6.69
N ASP A 94 7.46 -12.67 -5.35
CA ASP A 94 8.23 -11.79 -4.45
C ASP A 94 9.69 -11.69 -4.88
N ALA A 95 10.34 -12.84 -5.10
CA ALA A 95 11.75 -12.94 -5.44
C ALA A 95 12.07 -12.31 -6.80
N GLN A 96 11.22 -12.55 -7.80
CA GLN A 96 11.38 -11.97 -9.14
C GLN A 96 11.24 -10.44 -9.15
N ILE A 97 10.32 -9.89 -8.35
CA ILE A 97 10.15 -8.43 -8.24
C ILE A 97 11.37 -7.81 -7.54
N LEU A 98 11.90 -8.46 -6.49
CA LEU A 98 13.10 -7.99 -5.79
C LEU A 98 14.36 -8.05 -6.66
N GLU A 99 14.52 -9.11 -7.46
CA GLU A 99 15.63 -9.23 -8.41
C GLU A 99 15.59 -8.10 -9.45
N LYS A 100 14.38 -7.73 -9.91
CA LYS A 100 14.14 -6.68 -10.90
C LYS A 100 13.98 -5.28 -10.29
N ALA A 101 14.16 -5.13 -8.98
CA ALA A 101 13.97 -3.87 -8.25
C ALA A 101 14.72 -2.67 -8.87
N PRO A 102 15.97 -2.78 -9.36
CA PRO A 102 16.66 -1.65 -9.99
C PRO A 102 15.97 -1.16 -11.28
N GLU A 103 15.45 -2.08 -12.08
CA GLU A 103 14.82 -1.79 -13.36
C GLU A 103 13.41 -1.20 -13.16
N ILE A 104 12.69 -1.72 -12.18
CA ILE A 104 11.41 -1.17 -11.72
C ILE A 104 11.60 0.24 -11.16
N THR A 105 12.65 0.44 -10.36
CA THR A 105 13.01 1.75 -9.83
C THR A 105 13.32 2.74 -10.94
N ALA A 106 14.04 2.30 -11.98
CA ALA A 106 14.34 3.13 -13.15
C ALA A 106 13.08 3.48 -13.97
N ALA A 107 12.14 2.55 -14.11
CA ALA A 107 10.90 2.76 -14.87
C ALA A 107 9.88 3.62 -14.12
N LEU A 108 9.76 3.45 -12.81
CA LEU A 108 8.75 4.13 -11.98
C LEU A 108 9.31 5.36 -11.26
N GLY A 109 10.62 5.60 -11.32
CA GLY A 109 11.30 6.69 -10.61
C GLY A 109 11.26 6.56 -9.08
N CYS A 110 10.85 5.40 -8.56
CA CYS A 110 10.56 5.19 -7.15
C CYS A 110 11.29 3.95 -6.63
N LYS A 111 11.95 4.06 -5.48
CA LYS A 111 12.74 2.96 -4.91
C LYS A 111 11.82 1.82 -4.47
N VAL A 112 12.05 0.62 -4.99
CA VAL A 112 11.39 -0.63 -4.54
C VAL A 112 12.11 -1.16 -3.31
N GLU A 113 11.37 -1.39 -2.23
CA GLU A 113 11.89 -1.99 -1.00
C GLU A 113 10.92 -3.08 -0.49
N LYS A 114 11.47 -4.12 0.13
CA LYS A 114 10.65 -5.15 0.80
C LYS A 114 9.95 -4.53 2.02
N ALA A 115 8.67 -4.80 2.23
CA ALA A 115 8.02 -4.41 3.48
C ALA A 115 8.67 -5.12 4.67
N GLU A 116 9.10 -4.30 5.62
CA GLU A 116 9.34 -4.77 6.98
C GLU A 116 8.00 -5.13 7.62
N LYS A 117 8.00 -6.25 8.36
CA LYS A 117 6.81 -6.79 9.05
C LYS A 117 6.32 -5.86 10.15
#